data_AF-A0A9D4A387-F1
#
_entry.id   AF-A0A9D4A387-F1
#
_cell.length_a   1.000
_cell.length_b   1.000
_cell.length_c   1.000
_cell.angle_alpha   90.00
_cell.angle_beta   90.00
_cell.angle_gamma   90.00
#
_symmetry.space_group_name_H-M   'P 1'
#
loop_
_entity.id
_entity.type
_entity.pdbx_description
1 polymer ?
#
loop_
_entity_poly.entity_id
_entity_poly.type
_entity_poly.pdbx_seq_one_letter_code
_entity_poly.pdbx_strand_id
1 'polypeptide(L)'
;MYVEGIRNTIKVNVNRARRMNIELYSLDLETFRVQEYVSCQAGLSPRSYAVDLRNRCCQCERFQTFRYPCVHVYTTFMNQNLDIEQFIDEVYMLQRTLRI
;
A
#
# COMPACT_ATOMS: atom_id res chain seq x y z
N MET A 1 0.43 5.97 21.44
CA MET A 1 -0.68 5.11 20.94
C MET A 1 -0.82 5.13 19.42
N TYR A 2 -0.79 6.29 18.74
CA TYR A 2 -0.99 6.37 17.28
C TYR A 2 0.10 5.64 16.45
N VAL A 3 1.36 5.79 16.86
CA VAL A 3 2.53 5.24 16.13
C VAL A 3 2.62 3.72 16.21
N GLU A 4 2.29 3.13 17.37
CA GLU A 4 2.29 1.67 17.53
C GLU A 4 1.14 1.02 16.73
N GLY A 5 -0.01 1.70 16.63
CA GLY A 5 -1.13 1.28 15.77
C GLY A 5 -0.77 1.28 14.27
N ILE A 6 -0.02 2.28 13.82
CA ILE A 6 0.49 2.34 12.44
C ILE A 6 1.49 1.20 12.20
N ARG A 7 2.44 0.97 13.12
CA ARG A 7 3.43 -0.11 13.00
C ARG A 7 2.77 -1.49 12.89
N ASN A 8 1.73 -1.76 13.68
CA ASN A 8 0.97 -3.00 13.57
C ASN A 8 0.20 -3.09 12.24
N THR A 9 -0.36 -1.97 11.77
CA THR A 9 -1.03 -1.90 10.47
C THR A 9 -0.07 -2.19 9.31
N ILE A 10 1.16 -1.68 9.37
CA ILE A 10 2.22 -1.97 8.38
C ILE A 10 2.50 -3.48 8.34
N LYS A 11 2.71 -4.12 9.50
CA LYS A 11 2.97 -5.57 9.56
C LYS A 11 1.83 -6.39 8.93
N VAL A 12 0.58 -6.00 9.18
CA VAL A 12 -0.60 -6.64 8.57
C VAL A 12 -0.64 -6.42 7.06
N ASN A 13 -0.36 -5.20 6.60
CA ASN A 13 -0.35 -4.88 5.17
C ASN A 13 0.71 -5.70 4.42
N VAL A 14 1.93 -5.83 4.96
CA VAL A 14 2.99 -6.66 4.36
C VAL A 14 2.55 -8.11 4.17
N ASN A 15 1.87 -8.70 5.17
CA ASN A 15 1.36 -10.06 5.07
C ASN A 15 0.22 -10.20 4.05
N ARG A 16 -0.67 -9.21 4.00
CA ARG A 16 -1.81 -9.20 3.06
C ARG A 16 -1.38 -8.96 1.62
N ALA A 17 -0.32 -8.19 1.41
CA ALA A 17 0.19 -7.83 0.08
C ALA A 17 0.53 -9.06 -0.77
N ARG A 18 0.97 -10.15 -0.12
CA ARG A 18 1.30 -11.45 -0.76
C ARG A 18 0.10 -12.17 -1.39
N ARG A 19 -1.14 -11.74 -1.12
CA ARG A 19 -2.38 -12.39 -1.60
C ARG A 19 -3.09 -11.55 -2.66
N MET A 20 -2.42 -10.55 -3.23
CA MET A 20 -3.00 -9.63 -4.20
C MET A 20 -2.46 -9.91 -5.59
N ASN A 21 -3.30 -9.69 -6.59
CA ASN A 21 -2.89 -9.69 -7.99
C ASN A 21 -2.66 -8.24 -8.45
N ILE A 22 -1.67 -8.04 -9.33
CA ILE A 22 -1.32 -6.73 -9.87
C ILE A 22 -1.30 -6.82 -11.38
N GLU A 23 -1.91 -5.83 -12.00
CA GLU A 23 -1.86 -5.59 -13.43
C GLU A 23 -1.20 -4.23 -13.67
N LEU A 24 -0.23 -4.18 -14.58
CA LEU A 24 0.35 -2.93 -15.05
C LEU A 24 -0.69 -2.16 -15.86
N TYR A 25 -0.91 -0.89 -15.53
CA TYR A 25 -1.92 -0.08 -16.20
C TYR A 25 -1.32 0.96 -17.17
N SER A 26 -0.08 1.40 -16.93
CA SER A 26 0.64 2.33 -17.80
C SER A 26 2.03 1.81 -18.19
N LEU A 27 2.48 2.18 -19.39
CA LEU A 27 3.80 1.80 -19.94
C LEU A 27 4.96 2.50 -19.23
N ASP A 28 4.69 3.64 -18.58
CA ASP A 28 5.67 4.36 -17.76
C ASP A 28 5.98 3.66 -16.43
N LEU A 29 5.29 2.55 -16.12
CA LEU A 29 5.40 1.82 -14.86
C LEU A 29 5.07 2.67 -13.63
N GLU A 30 4.27 3.74 -13.79
CA GLU A 30 3.89 4.62 -12.69
C GLU A 30 2.48 4.32 -12.16
N THR A 31 1.61 3.72 -12.99
CA THR A 31 0.23 3.39 -12.61
C THR A 31 -0.05 1.89 -12.66
N PHE A 32 -0.63 1.38 -11.58
CA PHE A 32 -0.91 -0.05 -11.37
C PHE A 32 -2.35 -0.26 -10.96
N ARG A 33 -2.93 -1.38 -11.38
CA ARG A 33 -4.21 -1.88 -10.89
C ARG A 33 -3.95 -3.04 -9.94
N VAL A 34 -4.37 -2.88 -8.69
CA VAL A 34 -4.25 -3.92 -7.66
C VAL A 34 -5.61 -4.51 -7.36
N GLN A 35 -5.72 -5.83 -7.42
CA GLN A 35 -6.93 -6.59 -7.12
C GLN A 35 -6.87 -7.12 -5.69
N GLU A 36 -7.85 -6.71 -4.88
CA GLU A 36 -8.03 -7.15 -3.50
C GLU A 36 -9.26 -8.05 -3.38
N TYR A 37 -9.02 -9.27 -2.89
CA TYR A 37 -10.08 -10.22 -2.53
C TYR A 37 -10.48 -9.99 -1.06
N VAL A 38 -11.70 -9.49 -0.85
CA VAL A 38 -12.23 -9.17 0.49
C VAL A 38 -12.57 -10.44 1.28
N SER A 39 -12.92 -11.53 0.60
CA SER A 39 -13.03 -12.88 1.18
C SER A 39 -12.66 -13.94 0.15
N CYS A 40 -12.22 -15.12 0.61
CA CYS A 40 -12.01 -16.28 -0.25
C CYS A 40 -13.32 -16.97 -0.67
N GLN A 41 -14.48 -16.34 -0.44
CA GLN A 41 -15.76 -16.93 -0.80
C GLN A 41 -15.89 -16.96 -2.32
N ALA A 42 -16.14 -18.15 -2.86
CA ALA A 42 -16.36 -18.35 -4.27
C ALA A 42 -17.53 -17.48 -4.74
N GLY A 43 -17.29 -16.65 -5.77
CA GLY A 43 -18.32 -15.86 -6.45
C GLY A 43 -18.24 -14.35 -6.27
N LEU A 44 -17.42 -13.82 -5.36
CA LEU A 44 -17.20 -12.37 -5.27
C LEU A 44 -16.10 -11.93 -6.23
N SER A 45 -16.40 -10.92 -7.06
CA SER A 45 -15.38 -10.28 -7.89
C SER A 45 -14.40 -9.49 -6.99
N PRO A 46 -13.09 -9.53 -7.30
CA PRO A 46 -12.11 -8.74 -6.57
C PRO A 46 -12.38 -7.25 -6.76
N ARG A 47 -12.15 -6.46 -5.71
CA ARG A 47 -12.14 -5.00 -5.84
C ARG A 47 -10.83 -4.57 -6.50
N SER A 48 -10.92 -3.66 -7.46
CA SER A 48 -9.76 -3.10 -8.14
C SER A 48 -9.48 -1.69 -7.65
N TYR A 49 -8.21 -1.40 -7.35
CA TYR A 49 -7.76 -0.08 -6.92
C TYR A 49 -6.59 0.36 -7.79
N ALA A 50 -6.62 1.60 -8.29
CA ALA A 50 -5.46 2.20 -8.92
C ALA A 50 -4.47 2.69 -7.86
N VAL A 51 -3.19 2.43 -8.11
CA VAL A 51 -2.04 2.95 -7.39
C VAL A 51 -1.22 3.77 -8.38
N ASP A 52 -0.99 5.03 -8.05
CA ASP A 52 -0.18 5.96 -8.82
C ASP A 52 1.06 6.31 -8.01
N LEU A 53 2.21 5.77 -8.43
CA LEU A 53 3.48 5.95 -7.76
C LEU A 53 4.00 7.38 -7.89
N ARG A 54 3.75 8.03 -9.04
CA ARG A 54 4.20 9.40 -9.31
C ARG A 54 3.49 10.40 -8.42
N ASN A 55 2.17 10.29 -8.33
CA ASN A 55 1.34 11.16 -7.47
C ASN A 55 1.25 10.66 -6.03
N ARG A 56 2.00 9.59 -5.70
CA ARG A 56 2.04 8.93 -4.40
C ARG A 56 0.64 8.71 -3.82
N CYS A 57 -0.26 8.12 -4.61
CA CYS A 57 -1.66 7.98 -4.22
C CYS A 57 -2.25 6.60 -4.51
N CYS A 58 -3.29 6.26 -3.75
CA CYS A 58 -4.11 5.09 -3.99
C CYS A 58 -5.60 5.48 -3.89
N GLN A 59 -6.42 4.88 -4.74
CA GLN A 59 -7.86 5.12 -4.77
C GLN A 59 -8.64 4.50 -3.59
N CYS A 60 -8.00 3.68 -2.74
CA CYS A 60 -8.70 3.07 -1.63
C CYS A 60 -9.00 4.09 -0.51
N GLU A 61 -10.17 3.96 0.12
CA GLU A 61 -10.62 4.84 1.19
C GLU A 61 -9.60 4.94 2.33
N ARG A 62 -8.95 3.83 2.67
CA ARG A 62 -7.95 3.79 3.75
C ARG A 62 -6.77 4.72 3.46
N PHE A 63 -6.31 4.79 2.20
CA PHE A 63 -5.25 5.72 1.82
C PHE A 63 -5.77 7.16 1.77
N GLN A 64 -6.98 7.38 1.22
CA GLN A 64 -7.57 8.72 1.16
C GLN A 64 -7.75 9.34 2.54
N THR A 65 -8.21 8.55 3.52
CA THR A 65 -8.46 8.99 4.90
C THR A 65 -7.17 9.19 5.69
N PHE A 66 -6.27 8.20 5.67
CA PHE A 66 -5.13 8.19 6.60
C PHE A 66 -3.80 8.60 5.98
N ARG A 67 -3.73 8.68 4.65
CA ARG A 67 -2.55 9.12 3.87
C ARG A 67 -1.25 8.35 4.14
N TYR A 68 -1.27 7.26 4.91
CA TYR A 68 -0.16 6.31 5.03
C TYR A 68 -0.27 5.21 3.96
N PRO A 69 0.86 4.55 3.59
CA PRO A 69 0.85 3.50 2.57
C PRO A 69 -0.12 2.36 2.91
N CYS A 70 -1.13 2.18 2.07
CA CYS A 70 -2.09 1.11 2.19
C CYS A 70 -1.50 -0.21 1.66
N VAL A 71 -2.20 -1.32 1.89
CA VAL A 71 -1.78 -2.63 1.39
C VAL A 71 -1.56 -2.65 -0.14
N HIS A 72 -2.35 -1.90 -0.91
CA HIS A 72 -2.18 -1.81 -2.37
C HIS A 72 -0.86 -1.16 -2.76
N VAL A 73 -0.46 -0.09 -2.06
CA VAL A 73 0.85 0.54 -2.24
C VAL A 73 1.96 -0.44 -1.90
N TYR A 74 1.88 -1.13 -0.75
CA TYR A 74 2.85 -2.18 -0.39
C TYR A 74 2.98 -3.25 -1.47
N THR A 75 1.86 -3.74 -1.98
CA THR A 75 1.79 -4.72 -3.06
C THR A 75 2.49 -4.23 -4.32
N THR A 76 2.22 -3.00 -4.77
CA THR A 76 2.90 -2.41 -5.93
C THR A 76 4.42 -2.29 -5.72
N PHE A 77 4.85 -1.77 -4.57
CA PHE A 77 6.28 -1.62 -4.26
C PHE A 77 7.01 -2.96 -4.23
N MET A 78 6.43 -3.98 -3.57
CA MET A 78 7.01 -5.33 -3.54
C MET A 78 7.13 -5.94 -4.93
N ASN A 79 6.12 -5.74 -5.79
CA ASN A 79 6.14 -6.26 -7.15
C ASN A 79 7.16 -5.57 -8.06
N GLN A 80 7.36 -4.27 -7.88
CA GLN A 80 8.37 -3.50 -8.61
C GLN A 80 9.77 -3.59 -7.99
N ASN A 81 9.92 -4.38 -6.92
CA ASN A 81 11.17 -4.50 -6.15
C ASN A 81 11.72 -3.12 -5.70
N LEU A 82 10.81 -2.21 -5.35
CA LEU A 82 11.11 -0.86 -4.87
C LEU A 82 11.15 -0.82 -3.34
N ASP A 83 11.99 0.07 -2.81
CA ASP A 83 12.04 0.33 -1.37
C ASP A 83 10.89 1.26 -0.94
N ILE A 84 9.91 0.68 -0.25
CA ILE A 84 8.74 1.42 0.24
C ILE A 84 9.09 2.48 1.27
N GLU A 85 10.20 2.33 2.01
CA GLU A 85 10.64 3.30 3.01
C GLU A 85 10.94 4.67 2.38
N GLN A 86 11.26 4.73 1.08
CA GLN A 86 11.46 5.97 0.33
C GLN A 86 10.14 6.67 -0.06
N PHE A 87 9.04 5.92 0.01
CA PHE A 87 7.71 6.40 -0.30
C PHE A 87 6.93 6.85 0.94
N ILE A 88 7.25 6.29 2.11
CA ILE A 88 6.63 6.69 3.38
C ILE A 88 7.05 8.12 3.72
N ASP A 89 6.08 9.00 3.92
CA ASP A 89 6.33 10.36 4.40
C ASP A 89 7.02 10.34 5.77
N GLU A 90 7.97 11.24 5.99
CA GLU A 90 8.73 11.34 7.24
C GLU A 90 7.85 11.48 8.47
N VAL A 91 6.65 12.06 8.33
CA VAL A 91 5.66 12.19 9.41
C VAL A 91 5.23 10.83 9.98
N TYR A 92 5.27 9.76 9.18
CA TYR A 92 4.98 8.40 9.64
C TYR A 92 6.23 7.63 10.10
N MET A 93 7.42 8.17 9.84
CA MET A 93 8.72 7.59 10.17
C MET A 93 9.26 8.11 11.50
N LEU A 94 8.47 7.97 12.56
CA LEU A 94 8.75 8.53 13.90
C LEU A 94 10.11 8.10 14.50
N GLN A 95 10.78 7.09 13.94
CA GLN A 95 12.11 6.64 14.36
C GLN A 95 13.28 7.49 13.84
N ARG A 96 13.12 8.35 12.83
CA ARG A 96 14.23 9.21 12.36
C ARG A 96 14.41 10.49 13.18
N THR A 97 13.35 10.97 13.84
CA THR A 97 13.35 12.27 14.54
C THR A 97 13.63 12.15 16.04
N LEU A 98 13.56 10.95 16.62
CA LEU A 98 13.94 10.71 18.01
C LEU A 98 15.31 10.03 18.05
N ARG A 99 16.36 10.83 17.80
CA ARG A 99 17.64 10.58 18.45
C ARG A 99 17.48 10.96 19.92
N ILE A 100 17.20 9.97 20.75
CA ILE A 100 17.43 10.03 22.20
C ILE A 100 18.72 9.28 22.49
#